data_AF-A0A9D8DLA3-F1
#
_entry.id   AF-A0A9D8DLA3-F1
#
_cell.length_a   1.000
_cell.length_b   1.000
_cell.length_c   1.000
_cell.angle_alpha   90.00
_cell.angle_beta   90.00
_cell.angle_gamma   90.00
#
_symmetry.space_group_name_H-M   'P 1'
#
loop_
_entity.id
_entity.type
_entity.pdbx_description
1 polymer ?
#
loop_
_entity_poly.entity_id
_entity_poly.type
_entity_poly.pdbx_seq_one_letter_code
_entity_poly.pdbx_strand_id
1 'polypeptide(L)' 'MLTPYRVLDLSDERGQLCGQILAGLGADVVLVEPPGGSRSRRLAPYAGDVVDPERSLPFWGMNRGKRSV' A
#
# COMPACT_ATOMS: atom_id res chain seq x y z
N MET A 1 15.26 9.43 -8.22
CA MET A 1 14.67 10.19 -9.34
C MET A 1 13.50 11.05 -8.88
N LEU A 2 12.66 10.57 -7.95
CA LEU A 2 11.46 11.30 -7.50
C LEU A 2 11.52 11.83 -6.05
N THR A 3 12.69 11.85 -5.43
CA THR A 3 12.90 12.29 -4.03
C THR A 3 12.29 13.64 -3.64
N PRO A 4 12.23 14.66 -4.51
CA PRO A 4 11.60 15.94 -4.16
C PRO A 4 10.07 15.88 -4.03
N TYR A 5 9.42 14.81 -4.49
CA TYR A 5 7.97 14.75 -4.60
C TYR A 5 7.33 13.98 -3.44
N ARG A 6 6.18 14.50 -2.99
CA ARG A 6 5.24 13.82 -2.11
C ARG A 6 3.98 13.46 -2.90
N VAL A 7 3.52 12.23 -2.74
CA VAL A 7 2.33 11.69 -3.42
C VAL A 7 1.31 11.30 -2.36
N LEU A 8 0.08 11.78 -2.52
CA LEU A 8 -1.07 11.26 -1.78
C LEU A 8 -1.72 10.18 -2.65
N ASP A 9 -1.66 8.94 -2.18
CA ASP A 9 -2.27 7.80 -2.82
C ASP A 9 -3.64 7.54 -2.17
N LEU A 10 -4.71 7.95 -2.86
CA LEU A 10 -6.10 7.72 -2.46
C LEU A 10 -6.72 6.52 -3.19
N SER A 11 -5.89 5.71 -3.86
CA SER A 11 -6.36 4.59 -4.66
C SER A 11 -6.74 3.39 -3.80
N ASP A 12 -7.61 2.55 -4.37
CA ASP A 12 -7.91 1.23 -3.83
C ASP A 12 -6.90 0.18 -4.36
N GLU A 13 -7.16 -1.11 -4.09
CA GLU A 13 -6.28 -2.21 -4.48
C GLU A 13 -5.92 -2.23 -5.97
N ARG A 14 -6.73 -1.63 -6.84
CA ARG A 14 -6.49 -1.60 -8.30
C ARG A 14 -5.42 -0.59 -8.68
N GLY A 15 -5.25 0.48 -7.89
CA GLY A 15 -4.30 1.57 -8.16
C GLY A 15 -3.01 1.50 -7.34
N GLN A 16 -2.99 0.70 -6.26
CA GLN A 16 -1.88 0.67 -5.31
C GLN A 16 -0.52 0.34 -5.94
N LEU A 17 -0.46 -0.45 -7.02
CA LEU A 17 0.79 -0.72 -7.73
C LEU A 17 1.48 0.58 -8.22
N CYS A 18 0.72 1.58 -8.67
CA CYS A 18 1.28 2.84 -9.14
C CYS A 18 2.05 3.56 -8.02
N GLY A 19 1.44 3.71 -6.85
CA GLY A 19 2.10 4.32 -5.70
C GLY A 19 3.35 3.56 -5.27
N GLN A 20 3.37 2.22 -5.38
CA GLN A 20 4.53 1.41 -5.03
C GLN A 20 5.70 1.64 -5.99
N ILE A 21 5.43 1.78 -7.28
CA ILE A 21 6.45 2.12 -8.28
C ILE A 21 7.03 3.51 -7.98
N LEU A 22 6.19 4.51 -7.69
CA LEU A 22 6.63 5.86 -7.36
C LEU A 22 7.51 5.89 -6.10
N ALA A 23 7.13 5.13 -5.06
CA ALA A 23 7.94 4.96 -3.86
C ALA A 23 9.30 4.32 -4.19
N GLY A 24 9.32 3.28 -5.02
CA GLY A 24 10.55 2.64 -5.49
C GLY A 24 11.49 3.57 -6.29
N LEU A 25 10.94 4.57 -6.97
CA LEU A 25 11.70 5.62 -7.69
C LEU A 25 12.15 6.79 -6.78
N GLY A 26 11.75 6.75 -5.50
CA GLY A 26 12.21 7.62 -4.43
C GLY A 26 11.19 8.66 -3.94
N ALA A 27 9.93 8.65 -4.41
CA ALA A 27 8.92 9.58 -3.91
C ALA A 27 8.49 9.26 -2.47
N ASP A 28 8.11 10.28 -1.70
CA ASP A 28 7.44 10.10 -0.40
C ASP A 28 5.95 9.85 -0.63
N VAL A 29 5.53 8.58 -0.62
CA VAL A 29 4.16 8.17 -0.92
C VAL A 29 3.41 7.92 0.38
N VAL A 30 2.30 8.64 0.57
CA VAL A 30 1.36 8.46 1.69
C VAL A 30 0.10 7.81 1.16
N LEU A 31 -0.14 6.55 1.53
CA LEU A 31 -1.41 5.86 1.34
C LEU A 31 -2.41 6.40 2.36
N VAL A 32 -3.47 7.07 1.89
CA VAL A 32 -4.54 7.59 2.74
C VAL A 32 -5.63 6.53 2.81
N GLU A 33 -5.80 5.89 3.96
CA GLU A 33 -6.75 4.81 4.12
C GLU A 33 -8.08 5.29 4.72
N PRO A 34 -9.22 4.69 4.33
CA PRO A 34 -10.47 4.95 5.02
C PRO A 34 -10.43 4.41 6.46
N PRO A 35 -11.33 4.85 7.35
CA PRO A 35 -11.51 4.21 8.65
C PRO A 35 -11.72 2.69 8.50
N GLY A 36 -10.93 1.89 9.20
CA GLY A 36 -10.93 0.43 9.07
C GLY A 36 -9.98 -0.14 8.00
N GLY A 37 -9.18 0.73 7.35
CA GLY A 37 -8.12 0.34 6.45
C GLY A 37 -8.59 -0.03 5.03
N SER A 38 -7.63 0.00 4.10
CA SER A 38 -7.81 -0.35 2.71
C SER A 38 -8.37 -1.75 2.54
N ARG A 39 -9.19 -1.94 1.50
CA ARG A 39 -9.76 -3.26 1.16
C ARG A 39 -8.68 -4.31 0.93
N SER A 40 -7.54 -3.92 0.36
CA SER A 40 -6.44 -4.86 0.11
C SER A 40 -5.91 -5.52 1.38
N ARG A 41 -6.01 -4.90 2.56
CA ARG A 41 -5.64 -5.53 3.84
C ARG A 41 -6.42 -6.82 4.13
N ARG A 42 -7.61 -6.99 3.54
CA ARG A 42 -8.48 -8.16 3.73
C ARG A 42 -8.47 -9.11 2.53
N LEU A 43 -7.49 -8.97 1.63
CA LEU A 43 -7.33 -9.87 0.50
C LEU A 43 -6.37 -11.01 0.86
N ALA A 44 -6.81 -12.25 0.62
CA ALA A 44 -5.97 -13.42 0.66
C ALA A 44 -4.99 -13.44 -0.55
N PRO A 45 -3.88 -14.20 -0.49
CA PRO A 45 -3.43 -15.05 0.63
C PRO A 45 -2.86 -14.26 1.82
N TYR A 46 -2.83 -14.90 3.00
CA TYR A 46 -2.30 -14.32 4.23
C TYR A 46 -0.98 -14.97 4.65
N ALA A 47 -0.06 -14.18 5.19
CA ALA A 47 1.24 -14.66 5.66
C ALA A 47 1.09 -15.67 6.82
N GLY A 48 1.60 -16.88 6.61
CA GLY A 48 1.48 -17.98 7.56
C GLY A 48 0.05 -18.49 7.73
N ASP A 49 -0.82 -18.27 6.74
CA ASP A 49 -2.22 -18.69 6.73
C ASP A 49 -3.07 -18.13 7.88
N VAL A 50 -2.64 -17.01 8.48
CA VAL A 50 -3.37 -16.31 9.55
C VAL A 50 -4.19 -15.17 8.96
N VAL A 51 -5.52 -15.27 9.02
CA VAL A 51 -6.45 -14.22 8.57
C VAL A 51 -6.33 -12.99 9.47
N ASP A 52 -5.55 -12.01 9.02
CA ASP A 52 -5.24 -10.78 9.74
C ASP A 52 -5.00 -9.65 8.72
N PRO A 53 -5.61 -8.46 8.90
CA PRO A 53 -5.38 -7.28 8.06
C PRO A 53 -3.90 -6.90 7.87
N GLU A 54 -3.07 -7.14 8.87
CA GLU A 54 -1.64 -6.83 8.82
C GLU A 54 -0.82 -7.94 8.14
N ARG A 55 -1.45 -9.02 7.69
CA ARG A 55 -0.79 -10.19 7.07
C ARG A 55 -1.21 -10.45 5.63
N SER A 56 -2.01 -9.57 5.01
CA SER A 56 -2.37 -9.73 3.60
C SER A 56 -1.16 -9.59 2.69
N LEU A 57 -0.85 -10.66 1.95
CA LEU A 57 0.25 -10.68 0.98
C LEU A 57 0.01 -9.73 -0.21
N PRO A 58 -1.20 -9.59 -0.77
CA PRO A 58 -1.50 -8.54 -1.74
C PRO A 58 -1.22 -7.13 -1.21
N PHE A 59 -1.66 -6.82 0.02
CA PHE A 59 -1.41 -5.51 0.62
C PHE A 59 0.09 -5.24 0.76
N TRP A 60 0.84 -6.20 1.30
CA TRP A 60 2.29 -6.09 1.41
C TRP A 60 2.94 -5.90 0.05
N GLY A 61 2.59 -6.71 -0.95
CA GLY A 61 3.20 -6.65 -2.29
C GLY A 61 3.06 -5.28 -2.96
N MET A 62 1.88 -4.68 -2.84
CA MET A 62 1.49 -3.45 -3.54
C MET A 62 1.68 -2.16 -2.74
N ASN A 63 2.12 -2.22 -1.47
CA ASN A 63 2.28 -1.02 -0.64
C ASN A 63 3.66 -0.90 0.04
N ARG A 64 4.64 -1.73 -0.35
CA ARG A 64 6.05 -1.56 0.07
C ARG A 64 6.55 -0.13 -0.21
N GLY A 65 7.20 0.46 0.78
CA GLY A 65 7.81 1.80 0.67
C GLY A 65 6.83 2.96 0.84
N LYS A 66 5.53 2.70 0.98
CA LYS A 66 4.54 3.73 1.33
C LYS A 66 4.41 3.88 2.84
N ARG A 67 4.06 5.09 3.28
CA ARG A 67 3.56 5.34 4.65
C ARG A 67 2.04 5.34 4.62
N SER A 68 1.40 4.81 5.65
CA SER A 68 -0.06 4.77 5.75
C SER A 68 -0.53 5.73 6.86
N VAL A 69 -1.68 6.37 6.64
CA VAL A 69 -2.43 7.19 7.63
C VAL A 69 -3.91 6.88 7.60
#